data_AF-A0A7X7KRH6-F1
#
_entry.id   AF-A0A7X7KRH6-F1
#
_cell.length_a   1.000
_cell.length_b   1.000
_cell.length_c   1.000
_cell.angle_alpha   90.00
_cell.angle_beta   90.00
_cell.angle_gamma   90.00
#
_symmetry.space_group_name_H-M   'P 1'
#
loop_
_entity.id
_entity.type
_entity.pdbx_description
1 polymer ?
#
loop_
_entity_poly.entity_id
_entity_poly.type
_entity_poly.pdbx_seq_one_letter_code
_entity_poly.pdbx_strand_id
1 'polypeptide(L)' 'LTMDHVVPVARGGRSVKGNVVPACRACNRGKSFLTPAEQILATLENQQEENP' A
#
# COMPACT_ATOMS: atom_id res chain seq x y z
N LEU A 1 12.08 -9.98 6.19
CA LEU A 1 10.66 -10.16 5.84
C LEU A 1 9.80 -9.62 6.99
N THR A 2 8.64 -9.01 6.72
CA THR A 2 7.71 -8.43 7.71
C THR A 2 6.27 -8.79 7.34
N MET A 3 5.35 -8.64 8.29
CA MET A 3 3.91 -8.74 8.06
C MET A 3 3.37 -7.36 7.63
N ASP A 4 2.64 -7.28 6.52
CA ASP A 4 1.92 -6.08 6.10
C ASP A 4 0.41 -6.34 6.04
N HIS A 5 -0.37 -5.30 6.30
CA HIS A 5 -1.83 -5.31 6.21
C HIS A 5 -2.26 -4.61 4.92
N VAL A 6 -2.81 -5.35 3.95
CA VAL A 6 -3.27 -4.82 2.64
C VAL A 6 -4.10 -3.56 2.82
N VAL A 7 -5.09 -3.62 3.71
CA VAL A 7 -5.76 -2.45 4.31
C VAL A 7 -5.08 -2.14 5.65
N PRO A 8 -4.47 -0.95 5.83
CA PRO A 8 -3.79 -0.60 7.07
C PRO A 8 -4.70 -0.67 8.30
N VAL A 9 -4.12 -1.03 9.45
CA VAL A 9 -4.84 -1.06 10.75
C VAL A 9 -5.45 0.30 11.08
N ALA A 10 -4.74 1.39 10.76
CA ALA A 10 -5.24 2.76 10.93
C ALA A 10 -6.54 3.06 10.16
N ARG A 11 -6.89 2.25 9.15
CA ARG A 11 -8.11 2.35 8.34
C ARG A 11 -9.10 1.22 8.61
N GLY A 12 -8.98 0.55 9.75
CA GLY A 12 -9.87 -0.53 10.16
C GLY A 12 -9.52 -1.91 9.59
N GLY A 13 -8.34 -2.06 8.98
CA GLY A 13 -7.83 -3.36 8.55
C GLY A 13 -7.62 -4.32 9.71
N ARG A 14 -8.04 -5.59 9.55
CA ARG A 14 -7.92 -6.64 10.58
C ARG A 14 -6.83 -7.64 10.26
N SER A 15 -6.25 -8.28 11.26
CA SER A 15 -5.25 -9.35 11.09
C SER A 15 -5.90 -10.68 10.72
N VAL A 16 -6.42 -10.76 9.49
CA VAL A 16 -7.07 -11.96 8.93
C VAL A 16 -6.30 -12.43 7.70
N LYS A 17 -6.45 -13.71 7.33
CA LYS A 17 -5.73 -14.32 6.19
C LYS A 17 -5.89 -13.54 4.88
N GLY A 18 -7.04 -12.92 4.65
CA GLY A 18 -7.30 -12.10 3.44
C GLY A 18 -6.69 -10.71 3.46
N ASN A 19 -6.15 -10.24 4.59
CA ASN A 19 -5.60 -8.89 4.73
C ASN A 19 -4.11 -8.89 5.11
N VAL A 20 -3.53 -10.02 5.49
CA VAL A 20 -2.14 -10.10 5.93
C VAL A 20 -1.28 -10.77 4.86
N VAL A 21 -0.21 -10.09 4.45
CA VAL A 21 0.72 -10.57 3.41
C VAL A 21 2.18 -10.44 3.88
N PRO A 22 3.09 -11.31 3.40
CA PRO A 22 4.52 -11.12 3.62
C PRO A 22 5.04 -9.96 2.76
N ALA A 23 5.73 -9.01 3.38
CA ALA A 23 6.31 -7.86 2.69
C ALA A 23 7.74 -7.57 3.18
N CYS A 24 8.56 -6.95 2.34
CA CYS A 24 9.87 -6.45 2.76
C CYS A 24 9.72 -5.21 3.66
N ARG A 25 10.71 -4.90 4.51
CA ARG A 25 10.62 -3.75 5.44
C ARG A 25 10.53 -2.41 4.70
N ALA A 26 11.26 -2.26 3.60
CA ALA A 26 11.21 -1.07 2.75
C ALA A 26 9.84 -0.91 2.08
N CYS A 27 9.29 -2.00 1.55
CA CYS A 27 7.99 -2.09 0.90
C CYS A 27 6.86 -1.69 1.86
N ASN A 28 6.86 -2.30 3.06
CA ASN A 28 5.87 -2.06 4.10
C ASN A 28 5.92 -0.59 4.59
N ARG A 29 7.13 -0.07 4.85
CA ARG A 29 7.31 1.33 5.27
C ARG A 29 6.94 2.34 4.18
N GLY A 30 7.23 2.03 2.91
CA GLY A 30 6.94 2.91 1.77
C GLY A 30 5.45 3.03 1.46
N LYS A 31 4.67 1.97 1.72
CA LYS A 31 3.22 1.98 1.56
C LYS A 31 2.49 2.89 2.57
N SER A 32 3.02 3.02 3.78
CA SER A 32 2.46 3.89 4.83
C SER A 32 0.98 3.60 5.10
N PHE A 33 0.07 4.54 4.83
CA PHE A 33 -1.38 4.40 5.01
C PHE A 33 -2.15 4.17 3.70
N LEU A 34 -1.43 3.99 2.59
CA LEU A 34 -2.03 3.80 1.27
C LEU A 34 -2.44 2.34 1.09
N THR A 35 -3.59 2.16 0.46
CA THR A 35 -4.03 0.89 -0.10
C THR A 35 -3.37 0.67 -1.47
N PRO A 36 -3.30 -0.57 -1.99
CA PRO A 36 -2.73 -0.82 -3.31
C PRO A 36 -3.38 0.00 -4.43
N ALA A 37 -4.69 0.23 -4.35
CA ALA A 37 -5.42 1.05 -5.32
C ALA A 37 -4.96 2.52 -5.31
N GLU A 38 -4.75 3.09 -4.13
CA GLU A 38 -4.27 4.48 -4.00
C GLU A 38 -2.82 4.63 -4.47
N GLN A 39 -1.97 3.62 -4.26
CA GLN A 39 -0.61 3.62 -4.82
C GLN A 39 -0.63 3.64 -6.35
N ILE A 40 -1.51 2.84 -6.97
CA ILE A 40 -1.69 2.83 -8.43
C ILE A 40 -2.20 4.18 -8.91
N LEU A 41 -3.24 4.74 -8.26
CA LEU A 41 -3.80 6.03 -8.63
C LEU A 41 -2.74 7.14 -8.56
N ALA A 42 -2.00 7.23 -7.47
CA ALA A 42 -0.91 8.19 -7.33
C ALA A 42 0.17 8.00 -8.42
N THR A 43 0.49 6.76 -8.79
CA THR A 43 1.44 6.49 -9.88
C THR A 43 0.92 7.00 -11.23
N LEU A 44 -0.38 6.84 -11.50
CA LEU A 44 -1.01 7.31 -12.72
C LEU A 44 -1.11 8.84 -12.78
N GLU A 45 -1.43 9.49 -11.66
CA GLU A 45 -1.45 10.95 -11.55
C GLU A 45 -0.07 11.55 -11.86
N ASN A 46 0.99 11.00 -11.26
CA ASN A 46 2.37 11.43 -11.54
C ASN A 46 2.75 11.24 -13.02
N GLN A 47 2.27 10.18 -13.67
CA GLN A 47 2.53 9.94 -15.11
C GLN A 47 1.81 10.95 -16.02
N GLN A 48 0.68 11.53 -15.59
CA GLN A 48 -0.03 12.55 -16.36
C GLN A 48 0.64 13.91 -16.27
N GLU A 49 1.27 14.24 -15.14
CA GLU A 49 2.04 15.48 -14.98
C GLU A 49 3.32 15.49 -15.83
N GLU A 50 3.87 14.32 -16.14
CA GLU A 50 5.09 14.16 -16.96
C GLU A 50 4.83 14.12 -18.48
N ASN A 51 3.57 14.13 -18.91
CA ASN A 51 3.20 14.09 -20.33
C ASN A 51 2.60 15.45 -20.77
N PRO A 52 3.44 16.42 -21.20
CA PRO A 52 2.99 17.77 -21.58
C PRO A 52 2.09 17.79 -22.83
#